data_AF-A0AA37K3Q7-F1
#
_entry.id   AF-A0AA37K3Q7-F1
#
_cell.length_a   1.000
_cell.length_b   1.000
_cell.length_c   1.000
_cell.angle_alpha   90.00
_cell.angle_beta   90.00
_cell.angle_gamma   90.00
#
_symmetry.space_group_name_H-M   'P 1'
#
loop_
_entity.id
_entity.type
_entity.pdbx_description
1 polymer ?
#
loop_
_entity_poly.entity_id
_entity_poly.type
_entity_poly.pdbx_seq_one_letter_code
_entity_poly.pdbx_strand_id
1 'polypeptide(L)'
;MYAERAAATMARYRQTAATATDEAAVKSPELYPVWEAAGVSYAVGDRVRYGDLLYRCLTAHTSQESWTPDAAPSLWVRIDDPAVEWPEWRQPAGSTDAYPKGSKVSHKGKHYISQIDANTTEPGTDERWWKEAE
;
A
#
# COMPACT_ATOMS: atom_id res chain seq x y z
N MET A 1 -19.13 14.65 16.12
CA MET A 1 -19.42 13.44 16.92
C MET A 1 -19.12 12.10 16.23
N TYR A 2 -19.02 12.00 14.89
CA TYR A 2 -18.61 10.73 14.23
C TYR A 2 -17.10 10.63 13.98
N ALA A 3 -16.43 11.73 13.57
CA ALA A 3 -14.99 11.77 13.32
C ALA A 3 -14.11 11.42 14.55
N GLU A 4 -14.52 11.83 15.76
CA GLU A 4 -13.78 11.56 16.99
C GLU A 4 -13.80 10.08 17.40
N ARG A 5 -14.87 9.35 17.05
CA ARG A 5 -15.00 7.91 17.36
C ARG A 5 -14.18 7.05 16.40
N ALA A 6 -14.11 7.43 15.12
CA ALA A 6 -13.24 6.79 14.14
C ALA A 6 -11.76 7.05 14.46
N ALA A 7 -11.39 8.30 14.77
CA ALA A 7 -10.02 8.68 15.12
C ALA A 7 -9.49 7.97 16.40
N ALA A 8 -10.32 7.85 17.44
CA ALA A 8 -9.94 7.14 18.66
C ALA A 8 -9.77 5.62 18.44
N THR A 9 -10.59 5.05 17.55
CA THR A 9 -10.51 3.64 17.16
C THR A 9 -9.24 3.37 16.33
N MET A 10 -8.97 4.19 15.30
CA MET A 10 -7.71 4.17 14.56
C MET A 10 -6.50 4.34 15.48
N ALA A 11 -6.54 5.23 16.46
CA ALA A 11 -5.42 5.45 17.37
C ALA A 11 -5.04 4.21 18.19
N ARG A 12 -6.03 3.39 18.60
CA ARG A 12 -5.77 2.11 19.28
C ARG A 12 -5.20 1.06 18.33
N TYR A 13 -5.72 0.97 17.11
CA TYR A 13 -5.20 0.02 16.10
C TYR A 13 -3.82 0.43 15.55
N ARG A 14 -3.53 1.73 15.46
CA ARG A 14 -2.19 2.26 15.07
C ARG A 14 -1.09 1.76 16.00
N GLN A 15 -1.35 1.63 17.30
CA GLN A 15 -0.32 1.16 18.26
C GLN A 15 0.03 -0.32 18.08
N THR A 16 -0.93 -1.17 17.70
CA THR A 16 -0.68 -2.60 17.42
C THR A 16 -0.23 -2.84 15.98
N ALA A 17 -0.68 -2.03 15.02
CA ALA A 17 -0.30 -2.14 13.62
C ALA A 17 1.07 -1.54 13.28
N ALA A 18 1.56 -0.56 14.06
CA ALA A 18 2.87 0.06 13.83
C ALA A 18 4.04 -0.93 13.94
N THR A 19 3.85 -2.04 14.67
CA THR A 19 4.84 -3.13 14.76
C THR A 19 4.54 -4.26 13.77
N ALA A 20 3.35 -4.30 13.18
CA ALA A 20 2.98 -5.29 12.18
C ALA A 20 3.56 -4.89 10.81
N THR A 21 4.34 -5.78 10.22
CA THR A 21 4.77 -5.66 8.83
C THR A 21 3.58 -5.73 7.89
N ASP A 22 3.75 -5.22 6.68
CA ASP A 22 2.73 -5.27 5.63
C ASP A 22 2.23 -6.71 5.37
N GLU A 23 3.11 -7.70 5.44
CA GLU A 23 2.74 -9.13 5.36
C GLU A 23 1.79 -9.58 6.47
N ALA A 24 2.01 -9.15 7.70
CA ALA A 24 1.11 -9.47 8.82
C ALA A 24 -0.21 -8.72 8.67
N ALA A 25 -0.17 -7.52 8.09
CA ALA A 25 -1.35 -6.70 7.87
C ALA A 25 -2.32 -7.35 6.88
N VAL A 26 -1.82 -7.93 5.78
CA VAL A 26 -2.70 -8.57 4.80
C VAL A 26 -3.23 -9.91 5.26
N LYS A 27 -2.53 -10.63 6.15
CA LYS A 27 -3.05 -11.86 6.77
C LYS A 27 -4.26 -11.63 7.67
N SER A 28 -4.45 -10.40 8.15
CA SER A 28 -5.56 -10.05 9.04
C SER A 28 -6.12 -8.69 8.66
N PRO A 29 -6.70 -8.56 7.45
CA PRO A 29 -7.21 -7.29 6.95
C PRO A 29 -8.36 -6.81 7.83
N GLU A 30 -9.12 -7.73 8.44
CA GLU A 30 -10.20 -7.45 9.39
C GLU A 30 -9.81 -6.65 10.63
N LEU A 31 -8.52 -6.65 11.01
CA LEU A 31 -8.02 -5.83 12.11
C LEU A 31 -7.96 -4.34 11.75
N TYR A 32 -8.07 -4.02 10.46
CA TYR A 32 -7.97 -2.67 9.96
C TYR A 32 -9.35 -2.06 9.70
N PRO A 33 -9.51 -0.76 10.02
CA PRO A 33 -10.74 -0.04 9.78
C PRO A 33 -10.99 0.13 8.28
N VAL A 34 -12.25 0.17 7.87
CA VAL A 34 -12.62 0.52 6.50
C VAL A 34 -12.32 2.00 6.25
N TRP A 35 -11.86 2.34 5.05
CA TRP A 35 -11.60 3.72 4.64
C TRP A 35 -12.90 4.51 4.66
N GLU A 36 -12.86 5.71 5.21
CA GLU A 36 -14.00 6.60 5.32
C GLU A 36 -13.69 7.97 4.71
N ALA A 37 -14.58 8.44 3.83
CA ALA A 37 -14.51 9.76 3.20
C ALA A 37 -14.92 10.92 4.14
N ALA A 38 -15.35 10.62 5.36
CA ALA A 38 -16.01 11.56 6.28
C ALA A 38 -15.04 12.52 7.02
N GLY A 39 -14.02 13.04 6.33
CA GLY A 39 -13.07 13.98 6.91
C GLY A 39 -12.18 13.36 8.00
N VAL A 40 -11.78 12.11 7.82
CA VAL A 40 -10.92 11.36 8.75
C VAL A 40 -9.46 11.71 8.51
N SER A 41 -8.75 12.10 9.55
CA SER A 41 -7.32 12.40 9.46
C SER A 41 -6.47 11.13 9.51
N TYR A 42 -5.86 10.81 8.38
CA TYR A 42 -4.94 9.70 8.20
C TYR A 42 -3.50 10.18 8.34
N ALA A 43 -2.70 9.43 9.10
CA ALA A 43 -1.27 9.65 9.25
C ALA A 43 -0.47 8.76 8.30
N VAL A 44 0.77 9.14 8.00
CA VAL A 44 1.69 8.28 7.23
C VAL A 44 1.85 6.94 7.95
N GLY A 45 1.72 5.84 7.20
CA GLY A 45 1.79 4.48 7.72
C GLY A 45 0.45 3.89 8.18
N ASP A 46 -0.61 4.68 8.24
CA ASP A 46 -1.95 4.16 8.57
C ASP A 46 -2.43 3.14 7.57
N ARG A 47 -3.14 2.13 8.03
CA ARG A 47 -3.72 1.11 7.15
C ARG A 47 -5.23 1.11 7.24
N VAL A 48 -5.88 1.05 6.08
CA VAL A 48 -7.32 1.04 5.91
C VAL A 48 -7.73 -0.02 4.90
N ARG A 49 -8.94 -0.56 5.05
CA ARG A 49 -9.54 -1.44 4.05
C ARG A 49 -10.37 -0.64 3.07
N TYR A 50 -10.23 -0.90 1.79
CA TYR A 50 -11.11 -0.35 0.77
C TYR A 50 -11.52 -1.48 -0.17
N GLY A 51 -12.81 -1.83 -0.13
CA GLY A 51 -13.30 -3.09 -0.69
C GLY A 51 -12.68 -4.31 0.01
N ASP A 52 -12.17 -5.25 -0.79
CA ASP A 52 -11.46 -6.46 -0.32
C ASP A 52 -9.94 -6.25 -0.19
N LEU A 53 -9.46 -5.03 -0.42
CA LEU A 53 -8.03 -4.71 -0.47
C LEU A 53 -7.63 -3.87 0.73
N LEU A 54 -6.39 -4.04 1.17
CA LEU A 54 -5.78 -3.23 2.23
C LEU A 54 -4.94 -2.12 1.61
N TYR A 55 -4.97 -0.93 2.19
CA TYR A 55 -4.22 0.23 1.74
C TYR A 55 -3.50 0.87 2.91
N ARG A 56 -2.29 1.38 2.66
CA ARG A 56 -1.45 2.13 3.57
C ARG A 56 -1.37 3.58 3.13
N CYS A 57 -1.51 4.50 4.06
CA CYS A 57 -1.40 5.92 3.84
C CYS A 57 0.07 6.30 3.66
N LEU A 58 0.42 6.89 2.52
CA LEU A 58 1.76 7.36 2.21
C LEU A 58 2.02 8.78 2.73
N THR A 59 0.99 9.63 2.65
CA THR A 59 1.08 11.05 2.99
C THR A 59 -0.01 11.40 3.98
N ALA A 60 0.35 11.99 5.12
CA ALA A 60 -0.64 12.39 6.11
C ALA A 60 -1.63 13.40 5.50
N HIS A 61 -2.92 13.08 5.53
CA HIS A 61 -3.96 13.87 4.90
C HIS A 61 -5.30 13.70 5.62
N THR A 62 -6.25 14.57 5.31
CA THR A 62 -7.64 14.40 5.74
C THR A 62 -8.44 13.82 4.59
N SER A 63 -9.21 12.77 4.85
CA SER A 63 -9.95 12.06 3.83
C SER A 63 -11.00 12.95 3.16
N GLN A 64 -11.14 12.75 1.87
CA GLN A 64 -12.08 13.48 1.01
C GLN A 64 -12.70 12.48 0.04
N GLU A 65 -13.93 12.74 -0.42
CA GLU A 65 -14.66 11.85 -1.35
C GLU A 65 -13.90 11.60 -2.65
N SER A 66 -13.11 12.57 -3.11
CA SER A 66 -12.25 12.46 -4.30
C SER A 66 -10.90 11.79 -4.04
N TRP A 67 -10.56 11.48 -2.78
CA TRP A 67 -9.28 10.90 -2.36
C TRP A 67 -9.46 9.45 -1.89
N THR A 68 -10.15 8.65 -2.71
CA THR A 68 -10.29 7.22 -2.47
C THR A 68 -8.94 6.50 -2.60
N PRO A 69 -8.72 5.39 -1.87
CA PRO A 69 -7.48 4.64 -1.97
C PRO A 69 -7.19 4.07 -3.37
N ASP A 70 -8.23 3.84 -4.19
CA ASP A 70 -8.06 3.42 -5.58
C ASP A 70 -7.69 4.57 -6.53
N ALA A 71 -8.26 5.77 -6.32
CA ALA A 71 -8.09 6.91 -7.22
C ALA A 71 -6.92 7.83 -6.85
N ALA A 72 -6.42 7.75 -5.61
CA ALA A 72 -5.35 8.62 -5.09
C ALA A 72 -4.07 7.84 -4.73
N PRO A 73 -3.32 7.33 -5.73
CA PRO A 73 -2.09 6.56 -5.51
C PRO A 73 -0.96 7.37 -4.85
N SER A 74 -1.02 8.71 -4.89
CA SER A 74 -0.07 9.59 -4.20
C SER A 74 -0.33 9.69 -2.68
N LEU A 75 -1.55 9.34 -2.24
CA LEU A 75 -1.96 9.37 -0.84
C LEU A 75 -2.00 7.98 -0.22
N TRP A 76 -2.35 6.97 -1.03
CA TRP A 76 -2.57 5.60 -0.60
C TRP A 76 -1.76 4.63 -1.46
N VAL A 77 -1.15 3.65 -0.82
CA VAL A 77 -0.53 2.50 -1.47
C VAL A 77 -1.28 1.26 -1.05
N ARG A 78 -1.77 0.46 -1.99
CA ARG A 78 -2.33 -0.85 -1.62
C ARG A 78 -1.23 -1.74 -1.04
N ILE A 79 -1.60 -2.53 -0.04
CA ILE A 79 -0.78 -3.60 0.49
C ILE A 79 -1.31 -4.86 -0.16
N ASP A 80 -0.57 -5.36 -1.14
CA ASP A 80 -0.90 -6.58 -1.86
C ASP A 80 -0.65 -7.80 -0.96
N ASP A 81 -1.49 -8.82 -1.10
CA ASP A 81 -1.30 -10.07 -0.37
C ASP A 81 -0.01 -10.75 -0.83
N PRO A 82 0.91 -11.10 0.08
CA PRO A 82 2.13 -11.83 -0.28
C PRO A 82 1.85 -13.23 -0.88
N ALA A 83 0.61 -13.74 -0.78
CA ALA A 83 0.17 -14.93 -1.50
C ALA A 83 -0.05 -14.70 -3.01
N VAL A 84 -0.14 -13.43 -3.46
CA VAL A 84 -0.11 -13.10 -4.87
C VAL A 84 1.34 -13.17 -5.34
N GLU A 85 1.66 -14.18 -6.14
CA GLU A 85 3.03 -14.38 -6.61
C GLU A 85 3.56 -13.22 -7.47
N TRP A 86 2.65 -12.50 -8.16
CA TRP A 86 2.96 -11.38 -9.05
C TRP A 86 2.06 -10.16 -8.77
N PRO A 87 2.27 -9.44 -7.65
CA PRO A 87 1.48 -8.27 -7.31
C PRO A 87 1.62 -7.19 -8.39
N GLU A 88 0.54 -6.48 -8.70
CA GLU A 88 0.59 -5.42 -9.71
C GLU A 88 1.60 -4.34 -9.30
N TRP A 89 2.56 -4.05 -10.18
CA TRP A 89 3.58 -3.03 -9.96
C TRP A 89 2.92 -1.68 -9.77
N ARG A 90 3.32 -1.00 -8.70
CA ARG A 90 3.00 0.40 -8.49
C ARG A 90 4.26 1.18 -8.26
N GLN A 91 4.28 2.40 -8.78
CA GLN A 91 5.40 3.30 -8.62
C GLN A 91 5.67 3.58 -7.13
N PRO A 92 6.86 3.23 -6.61
CA PRO A 92 7.21 3.55 -5.24
C PRO A 92 7.35 5.07 -5.05
N ALA A 93 6.77 5.60 -3.98
CA ALA A 93 6.88 7.02 -3.63
C ALA A 93 8.25 7.39 -3.03
N GLY A 94 9.03 6.41 -2.58
CA GLY A 94 10.36 6.60 -2.03
C GLY A 94 11.07 5.30 -1.67
N SER A 95 12.27 5.41 -1.09
CA SER A 95 13.14 4.26 -0.78
C SER A 95 12.53 3.23 0.18
N THR A 96 11.52 3.61 0.97
CA THR A 96 10.86 2.71 1.92
C THR A 96 9.82 1.79 1.26
N ASP A 97 9.29 2.18 0.09
CA ASP A 97 8.34 1.42 -0.71
C ASP A 97 9.02 0.78 -1.94
N ALA A 98 10.33 0.94 -2.03
CA ALA A 98 11.11 0.49 -3.16
C ALA A 98 11.26 -1.04 -3.15
N TYR A 99 11.15 -1.66 -4.32
CA TYR A 99 11.17 -3.11 -4.44
C TYR A 99 12.60 -3.64 -4.23
N PRO A 100 12.86 -4.47 -3.20
CA PRO A 100 14.17 -5.07 -3.03
C PRO A 100 14.51 -6.01 -4.20
N LYS A 101 15.79 -6.40 -4.29
CA LYS A 101 16.23 -7.32 -5.33
C LYS A 101 15.52 -8.66 -5.18
N GLY A 102 14.97 -9.18 -6.27
CA GLY A 102 14.21 -10.42 -6.30
C GLY A 102 12.70 -10.24 -6.09
N SER A 103 12.22 -9.03 -5.79
CA SER A 103 10.79 -8.75 -5.75
C SER A 103 10.13 -9.02 -7.10
N LYS A 104 9.02 -9.73 -7.05
CA LYS A 104 8.17 -10.06 -8.19
C LYS A 104 7.04 -9.04 -8.29
N VAL A 105 6.75 -8.56 -9.50
CA VAL A 105 5.61 -7.68 -9.79
C VAL A 105 5.00 -8.00 -11.16
N SER A 106 3.73 -7.68 -11.38
CA SER A 106 3.08 -7.73 -12.68
C SER A 106 2.83 -6.32 -13.22
N HIS A 107 3.16 -6.05 -14.48
CA HIS A 107 2.89 -4.75 -15.11
C HIS A 107 2.46 -4.93 -16.56
N LYS A 108 1.36 -4.27 -16.95
CA LYS A 108 0.79 -4.35 -18.31
C LYS A 108 0.59 -5.81 -18.80
N GLY A 109 0.20 -6.71 -17.88
CA GLY A 109 -0.03 -8.13 -18.18
C GLY A 109 1.24 -8.99 -18.33
N LYS A 110 2.42 -8.45 -18.00
CA LYS A 110 3.70 -9.17 -17.97
C LYS A 110 4.24 -9.26 -16.56
N HIS A 111 5.08 -10.26 -16.30
CA HIS A 111 5.73 -10.45 -15.00
C HIS A 111 7.16 -9.92 -15.01
N TYR A 112 7.59 -9.30 -13.92
CA TYR A 112 8.91 -8.72 -13.78
C TYR A 112 9.52 -9.01 -12.41
N ILE A 113 10.83 -9.24 -12.39
CA ILE A 113 11.62 -9.50 -11.19
C ILE A 113 12.64 -8.37 -11.04
N SER A 114 12.57 -7.64 -9.92
CA SER A 114 13.52 -6.58 -9.61
C SER A 114 14.95 -7.14 -9.54
N GLN A 115 15.87 -6.52 -10.27
CA GLN A 115 17.29 -6.90 -10.33
C GLN A 115 18.17 -6.10 -9.36
N ILE A 116 17.65 -5.00 -8.83
CA ILE A 116 18.37 -4.07 -7.94
C ILE A 116 17.64 -3.94 -6.60
N ASP A 117 18.39 -3.65 -5.55
CA ASP A 117 17.81 -3.28 -4.26
C ASP A 117 17.25 -1.86 -4.31
N ALA A 118 16.17 -1.63 -3.57
CA ALA A 118 15.43 -0.37 -3.56
C ALA A 118 15.05 0.12 -4.97
N ASN A 119 14.47 -0.76 -5.78
CA ASN A 119 14.01 -0.44 -7.13
C ASN A 119 12.71 0.39 -7.10
N THR A 120 12.79 1.63 -7.59
CA THR A 120 11.67 2.58 -7.69
C THR A 120 11.19 2.82 -9.13
N THR A 121 11.73 2.08 -10.09
CA THR A 121 11.60 2.37 -11.52
C THR A 121 10.47 1.56 -12.16
N GLU A 122 9.90 2.02 -13.29
CA GLU A 122 8.83 1.28 -13.99
C GLU A 122 9.39 0.01 -14.67
N PRO A 123 8.81 -1.17 -14.42
CA PRO A 123 9.14 -2.41 -15.12
C PRO A 123 8.86 -2.32 -16.61
N GLY A 124 9.81 -2.82 -17.40
CA GLY A 124 9.82 -2.67 -18.85
C GLY A 124 10.56 -1.41 -19.34
N THR A 125 11.02 -0.53 -18.45
CA THR A 125 11.89 0.61 -18.84
C THR A 125 13.29 0.14 -19.20
N ASP A 126 13.90 -0.69 -18.34
CA ASP A 126 15.28 -1.16 -18.49
C ASP A 126 15.43 -2.60 -17.94
N GLU A 127 16.02 -3.48 -18.75
CA GLU A 127 16.31 -4.88 -18.38
C GLU A 127 17.32 -5.01 -17.23
N ARG A 128 18.11 -3.94 -17.02
CA ARG A 128 19.08 -3.84 -15.92
C ARG A 128 18.43 -3.71 -14.55
N TRP A 129 17.19 -3.22 -14.50
CA TRP A 129 16.44 -3.02 -13.26
C TRP A 129 15.33 -4.05 -13.11
N TRP A 130 14.73 -4.48 -14.21
CA TRP A 130 13.63 -5.43 -14.23
C TRP A 130 13.89 -6.54 -15.22
N LYS A 131 13.89 -7.78 -14.73
CA LYS A 131 13.94 -8.97 -15.57
C LYS A 131 12.52 -9.44 -15.84
N GLU A 132 12.09 -9.43 -17.10
CA GLU A 132 10.83 -10.05 -17.49
C GLU A 132 10.87 -11.55 -17.14
N ALA A 133 9.83 -12.02 -16.44
CA ALA A 133 9.59 -13.41 -16.16
C ALA A 133 8.47 -13.90 -17.10
N GLU A 134 8.63 -15.12 -17.60
CA GLU A 134 7.68 -15.79 -18.50
C GLU A 134 6.50 -16.38 -17.72
#